data_AF-A0A967Z165-F1
#
_entry.id   AF-A0A967Z165-F1
#
_cell.length_a   1.000
_cell.length_b   1.000
_cell.length_c   1.000
_cell.angle_alpha   90.00
_cell.angle_beta   90.00
_cell.angle_gamma   90.00
#
_symmetry.space_group_name_H-M   'P 1'
#
loop_
_entity.id
_entity.type
_entity.pdbx_description
1 polymer ?
#
loop_
_entity_poly.entity_id
_entity_poly.type
_entity_poly.pdbx_seq_one_letter_code
_entity_poly.pdbx_strand_id
1 'polypeptide(L)'
;MMKPCHENTGEILGCTLPADSELVAEGWQRRFLADSRMVQEAVETYGELGYEVRLEPFNEDGLKEECSGCKALLRQFSVVYTRKKNTKNE
;
A
#
# COMPACT_ATOMS: atom_id res chain seq x y z
N MET A 1 32.31 9.33 -3.50
CA MET A 1 30.99 9.12 -4.15
C MET A 1 30.24 8.03 -3.41
N MET A 2 29.00 8.31 -2.98
CA MET A 2 28.09 7.29 -2.46
C MET A 2 27.73 6.37 -3.63
N LYS A 3 27.89 5.04 -3.46
CA LYS A 3 27.50 4.09 -4.51
C LYS A 3 25.98 4.20 -4.74
N PRO A 4 25.49 4.21 -5.98
CA PRO A 4 24.05 4.14 -6.23
C PRO A 4 23.52 2.82 -5.64
N CYS A 5 22.37 2.86 -5.00
CA CYS A 5 21.76 1.73 -4.28
C CYS A 5 21.26 0.60 -5.20
N HIS A 6 21.80 0.40 -6.41
CA HIS A 6 21.25 -0.60 -7.31
C HIS A 6 22.31 -1.26 -8.18
N GLU A 7 22.57 -2.53 -7.88
CA GLU A 7 22.77 -3.54 -8.92
C GLU A 7 21.80 -4.70 -8.61
N ASN A 8 20.82 -4.87 -9.49
CA ASN A 8 19.87 -5.99 -9.58
C ASN A 8 18.93 -6.26 -8.38
N THR A 9 17.98 -5.36 -8.18
CA THR A 9 16.66 -5.72 -7.62
C THR A 9 15.63 -5.47 -8.72
N GLY A 10 14.67 -6.39 -8.91
CA GLY A 10 13.74 -6.38 -10.06
C GLY A 10 13.02 -5.05 -10.31
N GLU A 11 12.36 -4.92 -11.46
CA GLU A 11 11.77 -3.66 -11.97
C GLU A 11 10.73 -3.00 -11.04
N ILE A 12 10.31 -3.68 -9.97
CA ILE A 12 9.33 -3.19 -9.01
C ILE A 12 9.99 -3.01 -7.64
N LEU A 13 10.23 -1.75 -7.28
CA LEU A 13 10.55 -1.35 -5.91
C LEU A 13 9.25 -1.27 -5.09
N GLY A 14 9.33 -1.43 -3.76
CA GLY A 14 8.15 -1.31 -2.89
C GLY A 14 7.36 -0.01 -3.07
N CYS A 15 8.03 1.08 -3.49
CA CYS A 15 7.44 2.37 -3.81
C CYS A 15 6.76 2.46 -5.19
N THR A 16 7.01 1.49 -6.08
CA THR A 16 6.46 1.42 -7.45
C THR A 16 5.51 0.24 -7.66
N LEU A 17 5.12 -0.44 -6.57
CA LEU A 17 4.11 -1.49 -6.63
C LEU A 17 2.80 -0.93 -7.21
N PRO A 18 2.27 -1.52 -8.30
CA PRO A 18 1.09 -1.00 -8.96
C PRO A 18 -0.10 -0.96 -7.98
N ALA A 19 -0.90 0.08 -8.11
CA ALA A 19 -2.19 0.17 -7.44
C ALA A 19 -3.19 -0.76 -8.12
N ASP A 20 -4.19 -1.20 -7.37
CA ASP A 20 -5.34 -1.88 -7.94
C ASP A 20 -6.10 -0.91 -8.86
N SER A 21 -6.26 -1.30 -10.13
CA SER A 21 -6.92 -0.46 -11.14
C SER A 21 -8.39 -0.19 -10.82
N GLU A 22 -9.09 -1.13 -10.19
CA GLU A 22 -10.50 -0.98 -9.84
C GLU A 22 -10.66 0.07 -8.73
N LEU A 23 -9.79 0.02 -7.72
CA LEU A 23 -9.79 1.01 -6.63
C LEU A 23 -9.40 2.39 -7.14
N VAL A 24 -8.42 2.48 -8.05
CA VAL A 24 -8.07 3.76 -8.69
C VAL A 24 -9.26 4.32 -9.48
N ALA A 25 -10.01 3.48 -10.20
CA ALA A 25 -11.21 3.90 -10.91
C ALA A 25 -12.33 4.40 -9.98
N GLU A 26 -12.43 3.87 -8.76
CA GLU A 26 -13.32 4.36 -7.69
C GLU A 26 -12.81 5.64 -6.97
N GLY A 27 -11.66 6.18 -7.40
CA GLY A 27 -11.05 7.38 -6.84
C GLY A 27 -10.20 7.14 -5.60
N TRP A 28 -9.83 5.89 -5.30
CA TRP A 28 -8.87 5.58 -4.24
C TRP A 28 -7.44 5.83 -4.70
N GLN A 29 -6.65 6.46 -3.84
CA GLN A 29 -5.21 6.63 -4.05
C GLN A 29 -4.44 5.65 -3.18
N ARG A 30 -3.62 4.80 -3.80
CA ARG A 30 -2.65 3.95 -3.09
C ARG A 30 -1.62 4.80 -2.34
N ARG A 31 -1.33 4.44 -1.08
CA ARG A 31 -0.34 5.11 -0.25
C ARG A 31 0.90 4.26 -0.02
N PHE A 32 0.81 3.24 0.84
CA PHE A 32 1.94 2.42 1.24
C PHE A 32 1.47 1.03 1.70
N LEU A 33 2.43 0.14 1.94
CA LEU A 33 2.20 -1.14 2.60
C LEU A 33 2.42 -0.95 4.11
N ALA A 34 1.52 -1.45 4.93
CA ALA A 34 1.47 -1.20 6.37
C ALA A 34 1.31 -2.52 7.14
N ASP A 35 2.09 -2.69 8.20
CA ASP A 35 1.80 -3.69 9.22
C ASP A 35 0.60 -3.25 10.10
N SER A 36 0.21 -4.09 11.06
CA SER A 36 -0.95 -3.82 11.93
C SER A 36 -0.83 -2.52 12.72
N ARG A 37 0.37 -2.14 13.18
CA ARG A 37 0.59 -0.90 13.92
C ARG A 37 0.49 0.30 13.01
N MET A 38 1.13 0.24 11.85
CA MET A 38 1.09 1.30 10.83
C MET A 38 -0.33 1.52 10.30
N VAL A 39 -1.13 0.46 10.17
CA VAL A 39 -2.54 0.55 9.76
C VAL A 39 -3.33 1.39 10.75
N GLN A 40 -3.18 1.14 12.05
CA GLN A 40 -3.89 1.88 13.08
C GLN A 40 -3.54 3.37 13.04
N GLU A 41 -2.25 3.68 13.01
CA GLU A 41 -1.74 5.06 12.90
C GLU A 41 -2.24 5.75 11.61
N ALA A 42 -2.28 5.01 10.49
CA ALA A 42 -2.75 5.54 9.21
C ALA A 42 -4.25 5.87 9.22
N VAL A 43 -5.08 4.98 9.77
CA VAL A 43 -6.54 5.19 9.87
C VAL A 43 -6.87 6.42 10.71
N GLU A 44 -6.20 6.56 11.86
CA GLU A 44 -6.36 7.72 12.73
C GLU A 44 -5.92 9.02 12.02
N THR A 45 -4.66 9.07 11.58
CA THR A 45 -4.06 10.26 10.98
C THR A 45 -4.81 10.72 9.73
N TYR A 46 -5.07 9.83 8.77
CA TYR A 46 -5.80 10.21 7.56
C TYR A 46 -7.27 10.52 7.86
N GLY A 47 -7.86 9.85 8.84
CA GLY A 47 -9.22 10.11 9.31
C GLY A 47 -9.39 11.55 9.80
N GLU A 48 -8.48 12.03 10.64
CA GLU A 48 -8.41 13.41 11.15
C GLU A 48 -8.20 14.44 10.03
N LEU A 49 -7.42 14.07 9.01
CA LEU A 49 -7.19 14.90 7.82
C LEU A 49 -8.37 14.91 6.83
N GLY A 50 -9.50 14.26 7.16
CA GLY A 50 -10.69 14.25 6.32
C GLY A 50 -10.65 13.25 5.17
N TYR A 51 -9.84 12.19 5.28
CA TYR A 51 -9.83 11.10 4.31
C TYR A 51 -10.62 9.89 4.80
N GLU A 52 -11.17 9.14 3.85
CA GLU A 52 -11.56 7.75 4.02
C GLU A 52 -10.31 6.88 3.82
N VAL A 53 -10.19 5.84 4.63
CA VAL A 53 -9.08 4.88 4.54
C VAL A 53 -9.67 3.50 4.24
N ARG A 54 -9.12 2.85 3.22
CA ARG A 54 -9.45 1.48 2.83
C ARG A 54 -8.18 0.63 2.89
N LEU A 55 -8.31 -0.56 3.46
CA LEU A 55 -7.20 -1.48 3.67
C LEU A 55 -7.45 -2.72 2.83
N GLU A 56 -6.51 -3.07 1.98
CA GLU A 56 -6.60 -4.27 1.14
C GLU A 56 -5.43 -5.19 1.46
N PRO A 57 -5.62 -6.52 1.43
CA PRO A 57 -4.51 -7.45 1.59
C PRO A 57 -3.49 -7.23 0.46
N PHE A 58 -2.21 -7.47 0.76
CA PHE A 58 -1.19 -7.45 -0.28
C PHE A 58 -1.42 -8.58 -1.29
N ASN A 59 -1.49 -8.25 -2.58
CA ASN A 59 -1.57 -9.26 -3.64
C ASN A 59 -0.18 -9.90 -3.87
N GLU A 60 -0.09 -11.19 -3.57
CA GLU A 60 1.13 -12.00 -3.70
C GLU A 60 1.23 -12.80 -5.01
N ASP A 61 0.25 -12.70 -5.92
CA ASP A 61 0.17 -13.48 -7.17
C ASP A 61 1.37 -13.25 -8.10
N GLY A 62 2.02 -12.09 -8.00
CA GLY A 62 3.23 -11.77 -8.74
C GLY A 62 4.53 -12.34 -8.15
N LEU A 63 4.47 -12.97 -6.98
CA LEU A 63 5.64 -13.53 -6.30
C LEU A 63 5.90 -14.98 -6.73
N LYS A 64 7.15 -15.25 -7.10
CA LYS A 64 7.61 -16.60 -7.44
C LYS A 64 7.44 -17.57 -6.26
N GLU A 65 7.25 -18.85 -6.57
CA GLU A 65 7.08 -19.91 -5.56
C GLU A 65 8.26 -20.07 -4.61
N GLU A 66 9.48 -19.78 -5.09
CA GLU A 66 10.72 -19.74 -4.32
C GLU A 66 10.70 -18.70 -3.17
N CYS A 67 9.72 -17.79 -3.14
CA CYS A 67 9.54 -16.78 -2.10
C CYS A 67 8.47 -17.14 -1.05
N SER A 68 8.21 -18.43 -0.81
CA SER A 68 7.15 -18.91 0.11
C SER A 68 7.19 -18.27 1.51
N GLY A 69 8.39 -18.09 2.09
CA GLY A 69 8.56 -17.40 3.37
C GLY A 69 8.18 -15.91 3.32
N CYS A 70 8.43 -15.24 2.19
CA CYS A 70 8.02 -13.85 1.98
C CYS A 70 6.50 -13.75 1.82
N LYS A 71 5.85 -14.67 1.12
CA LYS A 71 4.37 -14.72 0.99
C LYS A 71 3.72 -14.76 2.38
N ALA A 72 4.18 -15.67 3.26
CA ALA A 72 3.67 -15.78 4.62
C ALA A 72 3.82 -14.49 5.45
N LEU A 73 4.95 -13.79 5.31
CA LEU A 73 5.18 -12.50 5.97
C LEU A 73 4.28 -11.41 5.39
N LEU A 74 4.17 -11.31 4.07
CA LEU A 74 3.42 -10.26 3.37
C LEU A 74 1.92 -10.32 3.59
N ARG A 75 1.37 -11.50 3.91
CA ARG A 75 -0.04 -11.65 4.36
C ARG A 75 -0.37 -10.91 5.65
N GLN A 76 0.63 -10.53 6.44
CA GLN A 76 0.45 -9.72 7.65
C GLN A 76 0.34 -8.22 7.33
N PHE A 77 0.61 -7.82 6.09
CA PHE A 77 0.60 -6.44 5.67
C PHE A 77 -0.67 -6.13 4.88
N SER A 78 -1.10 -4.88 4.98
CA SER A 78 -2.19 -4.32 4.19
C SER A 78 -1.69 -3.16 3.34
N VAL A 79 -2.20 -3.06 2.13
CA VAL A 79 -2.07 -1.87 1.31
C VAL A 79 -3.07 -0.82 1.79
N VAL A 80 -2.55 0.34 2.17
CA VAL A 80 -3.36 1.49 2.58
C VAL A 80 -3.75 2.29 1.33
N TYR A 81 -5.05 2.48 1.17
CA TYR A 81 -5.67 3.37 0.19
C TYR A 81 -6.37 4.52 0.92
N THR A 82 -6.34 5.71 0.32
CA THR A 82 -7.05 6.87 0.84
C THR A 82 -7.85 7.55 -0.24
N ARG A 83 -9.01 8.08 0.12
CA ARG A 83 -9.83 8.95 -0.73
C ARG A 83 -10.30 10.14 0.10
N LYS A 84 -10.41 11.33 -0.50
CA LYS A 84 -10.98 12.48 0.23
C LYS A 84 -12.43 12.19 0.57
N LYS A 85 -12.84 12.42 1.82
CA LYS A 85 -14.27 12.44 2.18
C LYS A 85 -14.92 13.54 1.37
N ASN A 86 -16.03 13.24 0.70
CA ASN A 86 -16.87 14.28 0.14
C ASN A 86 -17.51 15.06 1.29
N THR A 87 -16.84 16.09 1.78
CA THR A 87 -17.47 17.11 2.60
C THR A 87 -18.41 17.90 1.69
N LYS A 88 -19.68 17.46 1.58
CA LYS A 88 -20.73 18.41 1.24
C LYS A 88 -20.79 19.37 2.43
N ASN A 89 -20.19 20.55 2.28
CA ASN A 89 -20.35 21.63 3.23
C ASN A 89 -21.84 22.00 3.22
N GLU A 90 -22.52 21.76 4.35
CA GLU A 90 -23.78 22.41 4.71
C GLU A 90 -23.46 23.49 5.75
#